data_AF-A0AAD8KLN2-F1
#
_entry.id   AF-A0AAD8KLN2-F1
#
_cell.length_a   1.000
_cell.length_b   1.000
_cell.length_c   1.000
_cell.angle_alpha   90.00
_cell.angle_beta   90.00
_cell.angle_gamma   90.00
#
_symmetry.space_group_name_H-M   'P 1'
#
loop_
_entity.id
_entity.type
_entity.pdbx_description
1 polymer ?
#
loop_
_entity_poly.entity_id
_entity_poly.type
_entity_poly.pdbx_seq_one_letter_code
_entity_poly.pdbx_strand_id
1 'polypeptide(L)'
;MKIAKPVTSETYSSLFDYCAGRCRHNSESVVHENAYLSEFHHCFAPPSNNSVGISDTQIEVRLVGINIMVGKQGESCDSVCKSAGQSCVASKFTLINDCGVMQKYMKCRGSCLASIGADQPAEVADDAPRSLNPGACLYTRRPSMLSCDGSHQHTRRLCPCA
;
A
#
# COMPACT_ATOMS: atom_id res chain seq x y z
N MET A 1 10.86 19.48 40.80
CA MET A 1 9.93 18.67 39.96
C MET A 1 10.42 17.23 40.01
N LYS A 2 9.67 16.33 40.67
CA LYS A 2 10.06 14.91 40.78
C LYS A 2 9.47 14.16 39.58
N ILE A 3 10.34 13.71 38.68
CA ILE A 3 9.94 12.91 37.52
C ILE A 3 10.05 11.43 37.94
N ALA A 4 8.91 10.77 38.12
CA ALA A 4 8.88 9.34 38.37
C ALA A 4 9.18 8.60 37.05
N LYS A 5 10.36 7.96 36.96
CA LYS A 5 10.63 6.97 35.92
C LYS A 5 10.00 5.63 36.33
N PRO A 6 9.37 4.87 35.41
CA PRO A 6 8.86 3.54 35.71
C PRO A 6 10.00 2.60 36.14
N VAL A 7 9.70 1.68 37.07
CA VAL A 7 10.65 0.75 37.73
C VAL A 7 11.42 -0.13 36.74
N THR A 8 10.91 -0.32 35.52
CA THR A 8 11.50 -1.15 34.45
C THR A 8 12.40 -0.38 33.49
N SER A 9 12.74 0.88 33.76
CA SER A 9 13.60 1.67 32.88
C SER A 9 15.07 1.26 33.04
N GLU A 10 15.44 0.10 32.52
CA GLU A 10 16.84 -0.25 32.31
C GLU A 10 17.51 0.76 31.37
N THR A 11 18.80 1.01 31.61
CA THR A 11 19.66 1.74 30.69
C THR A 11 20.06 0.82 29.54
N TYR A 12 19.60 1.13 28.34
CA TYR A 12 19.90 0.35 27.14
C TYR A 12 21.25 0.77 26.55
N SER A 13 22.08 -0.21 26.16
CA SER A 13 23.41 0.00 25.58
C SER A 13 23.38 0.61 24.18
N SER A 14 22.27 0.46 23.46
CA SER A 14 22.09 0.97 22.11
C SER A 14 20.65 1.35 21.83
N LEU A 15 20.43 2.17 20.79
CA LEU A 15 19.11 2.46 20.25
C LEU A 15 18.38 1.18 19.80
N PHE A 16 19.12 0.16 19.36
CA PHE A 16 18.58 -1.14 18.99
C PHE A 16 18.00 -1.85 20.21
N ASP A 17 18.74 -1.92 21.33
CA ASP A 17 18.27 -2.58 22.56
C ASP A 17 17.10 -1.85 23.19
N TYR A 18 17.10 -0.52 23.13
CA TYR A 18 15.97 0.32 23.55
C TYR A 18 14.71 0.01 22.74
N CYS A 19 14.86 -0.15 21.42
CA CYS A 19 13.74 -0.50 20.54
C CYS A 19 13.30 -1.96 20.73
N ALA A 20 14.24 -2.91 20.86
CA ALA A 20 13.95 -4.33 21.06
C ALA A 20 13.25 -4.59 22.40
N GLY A 21 13.69 -3.95 23.49
CA GLY A 21 13.05 -4.02 24.80
C GLY A 21 11.66 -3.38 24.87
N ARG A 22 11.29 -2.59 23.85
CA ARG A 22 9.93 -2.05 23.65
C ARG A 22 9.14 -2.73 22.53
N CYS A 23 9.79 -3.53 21.69
CA CYS A 23 9.15 -4.33 20.65
C CYS A 23 8.43 -5.50 21.32
N ARG A 24 7.11 -5.60 21.09
CA ARG A 24 6.26 -6.66 21.66
C ARG A 24 6.53 -7.99 20.98
N HIS A 25 6.73 -9.04 21.78
CA HIS A 25 7.02 -10.38 21.26
C HIS A 25 5.77 -11.23 20.99
N ASN A 26 4.56 -10.78 21.34
CA ASN A 26 3.33 -11.51 21.04
C ASN A 26 2.08 -10.61 20.94
N SER A 27 1.03 -11.17 20.34
CA SER A 27 -0.25 -10.55 20.03
C SER A 27 -1.22 -10.42 21.22
N GLU A 28 -0.90 -10.93 22.41
CA GLU A 28 -1.77 -10.85 23.59
C GLU A 28 -1.52 -9.60 24.46
N SER A 29 -0.50 -8.80 24.16
CA SER A 29 -0.01 -7.79 25.08
C SER A 29 -0.76 -6.45 25.13
N VAL A 30 -1.87 -6.21 24.41
CA VAL A 30 -3.00 -5.39 24.93
C VAL A 30 -4.20 -5.40 23.97
N VAL A 31 -5.39 -5.40 24.57
CA VAL A 31 -6.70 -5.24 23.92
C VAL A 31 -6.85 -3.92 23.12
N HIS A 32 -5.96 -2.93 23.31
CA HIS A 32 -6.09 -1.57 22.75
C HIS A 32 -5.01 -1.15 21.71
N GLU A 33 -3.99 -1.97 21.42
CA GLU A 33 -2.93 -1.61 20.44
C GLU A 33 -3.15 -2.13 19.02
N ASN A 34 -4.21 -2.92 18.78
CA ASN A 34 -4.66 -3.21 17.40
C ASN A 34 -5.17 -1.95 16.67
N ALA A 35 -5.10 -0.78 17.31
CA ALA A 35 -5.46 0.54 16.79
C ALA A 35 -4.24 1.44 16.46
N TYR A 36 -3.00 0.96 16.61
CA TYR A 36 -1.81 1.74 16.27
C TYR A 36 -1.64 1.82 14.75
N LEU A 37 -1.88 3.01 14.19
CA LEU A 37 -1.63 3.34 12.78
C LEU A 37 -0.49 4.36 12.73
N SER A 38 0.70 3.93 12.30
CA SER A 38 1.85 4.78 12.07
C SER A 38 2.45 4.43 10.72
N GLU A 39 3.00 5.43 10.01
CA GLU A 39 3.80 5.17 8.80
C GLU A 39 5.12 4.43 9.15
N PHE A 40 5.55 4.51 10.40
CA PHE A 40 6.73 3.84 10.91
C PHE A 40 6.35 2.50 11.57
N HIS A 41 6.61 1.41 10.85
CA HIS A 41 6.46 0.05 11.38
C HIS A 41 7.71 -0.31 12.18
N HIS A 42 7.66 -0.11 13.49
CA HIS A 42 8.72 -0.52 14.40
C HIS A 42 8.60 -2.00 14.71
N CYS A 43 9.23 -2.83 13.90
CA CYS A 43 10.15 -3.90 14.28
C CYS A 43 10.76 -4.38 12.94
N PHE A 44 12.05 -4.69 12.92
CA PHE A 44 12.83 -5.05 11.73
C PHE A 44 12.24 -6.25 10.95
N ALA A 45 11.18 -6.04 10.17
CA ALA A 45 10.99 -6.81 8.97
C ALA A 45 12.24 -6.51 8.13
N PRO A 46 13.09 -7.49 7.81
CA PRO A 46 14.13 -7.26 6.83
C PRO A 46 13.45 -6.61 5.62
N PRO A 47 14.07 -5.61 4.94
CA PRO A 47 13.53 -5.14 3.68
C PRO A 47 13.23 -6.39 2.89
N SER A 48 11.99 -6.55 2.44
CA SER A 48 11.59 -7.72 1.71
C SER A 48 12.44 -7.76 0.45
N ASN A 49 13.58 -8.44 0.51
CA ASN A 49 14.38 -8.89 -0.64
C ASN A 49 13.62 -9.98 -1.41
N ASN A 50 12.28 -9.97 -1.34
CA ASN A 50 11.39 -10.66 -2.23
C ASN A 50 11.03 -9.73 -3.40
N SER A 51 12.06 -9.24 -4.09
CA SER A 51 11.95 -8.91 -5.52
C SER A 51 12.69 -9.97 -6.35
N VAL A 52 12.47 -11.25 -6.02
CA VAL A 52 12.60 -12.30 -7.04
C VAL A 52 11.34 -12.20 -7.90
N GLY A 53 11.37 -11.31 -8.89
CA GLY A 53 10.26 -11.12 -9.80
C GLY A 53 10.46 -9.92 -10.71
N ILE A 54 11.08 -10.16 -11.88
CA ILE A 54 11.26 -9.23 -12.99
C ILE A 54 12.18 -8.04 -12.64
N SER A 55 13.31 -7.92 -13.35
CA SER A 55 14.20 -6.76 -13.20
C SER A 55 13.41 -5.47 -13.44
N ASP A 56 13.60 -4.44 -12.62
CA ASP A 56 12.87 -3.16 -12.74
C ASP A 56 12.91 -2.61 -14.18
N THR A 57 14.05 -2.81 -14.85
CA THR A 57 14.27 -2.51 -16.27
C THR A 57 13.30 -3.20 -17.23
N GLN A 58 12.86 -4.44 -16.96
CA GLN A 58 11.89 -5.16 -17.78
C GLN A 58 10.46 -4.62 -17.58
N ILE A 59 10.12 -4.15 -16.37
CA ILE A 59 8.83 -3.50 -16.11
C ILE A 59 8.76 -2.16 -16.83
N GLU A 60 9.82 -1.36 -16.73
CA GLU A 60 9.94 -0.08 -17.43
C GLU A 60 9.80 -0.23 -18.94
N VAL A 61 10.50 -1.20 -19.56
CA VAL A 61 10.37 -1.50 -20.99
C VAL A 61 8.94 -1.87 -21.38
N ARG A 62 8.24 -2.64 -20.53
CA ARG A 62 6.84 -3.05 -20.81
C ARG A 62 5.82 -1.95 -20.59
N LEU A 63 6.18 -0.90 -19.84
CA LEU A 63 5.38 0.30 -19.59
C LEU A 63 5.78 1.48 -20.50
N VAL A 64 6.68 1.29 -21.47
CA VAL A 64 7.01 2.33 -22.45
C VAL A 64 5.75 2.82 -23.15
N GLY A 65 5.55 4.14 -23.16
CA GLY A 65 4.38 4.80 -23.75
C GLY A 65 3.10 4.69 -22.92
N ILE A 66 3.16 4.13 -21.71
CA ILE A 66 2.03 4.08 -20.77
C ILE A 66 2.24 5.15 -19.71
N ASN A 67 1.27 6.05 -19.59
CA ASN A 67 1.19 7.02 -18.52
C ASN A 67 0.45 6.40 -17.32
N ILE A 68 1.13 6.27 -16.18
CA ILE A 68 0.53 5.74 -14.95
C ILE A 68 -0.02 6.90 -14.14
N MET A 69 -1.34 6.91 -13.94
CA MET A 69 -2.05 7.97 -13.26
C MET A 69 -2.81 7.45 -12.04
N VAL A 70 -2.85 8.25 -10.97
CA VAL A 70 -3.67 7.96 -9.79
C VAL A 70 -4.98 8.72 -9.90
N GLY A 71 -6.10 8.00 -9.91
CA GLY A 71 -7.44 8.59 -9.95
C GLY A 71 -7.84 9.28 -8.64
N LYS A 72 -8.89 10.08 -8.69
CA LYS A 72 -9.59 10.52 -7.48
C LYS A 72 -10.41 9.36 -6.93
N GLN A 73 -10.86 9.56 -5.69
CA GLN A 73 -11.72 8.60 -5.01
C GLN A 73 -13.01 8.38 -5.81
N GLY A 74 -13.36 7.12 -6.05
CA GLY A 74 -14.57 6.75 -6.79
C GLY A 74 -14.49 6.91 -8.31
N GLU A 75 -13.36 7.33 -8.88
CA GLU A 75 -13.18 7.42 -10.34
C GLU A 75 -12.80 6.08 -10.96
N SER A 76 -13.31 5.82 -12.16
CA SER A 76 -12.87 4.70 -13.01
C SER A 76 -11.65 5.10 -13.84
N CYS A 77 -10.85 4.13 -14.28
CA CYS A 77 -9.69 4.44 -15.12
C CYS A 77 -10.07 5.01 -16.49
N ASP A 78 -11.25 4.68 -17.03
CA ASP A 78 -11.77 5.33 -18.23
C ASP A 78 -11.92 6.84 -18.04
N SER A 79 -12.47 7.27 -16.90
CA SER A 79 -12.65 8.68 -16.59
C SER A 79 -11.32 9.40 -16.36
N VAL A 80 -10.38 8.75 -15.65
CA VAL A 80 -9.04 9.28 -15.37
C VAL A 80 -8.27 9.48 -16.66
N CYS A 81 -8.15 8.46 -17.51
CA CYS A 81 -7.40 8.55 -18.76
C CYS A 81 -8.04 9.56 -19.72
N LYS A 82 -9.38 9.58 -19.82
CA LYS A 82 -10.09 10.54 -20.67
C LYS A 82 -9.83 11.99 -20.27
N SER A 83 -9.68 12.28 -18.99
CA SER A 83 -9.34 13.63 -18.50
C SER A 83 -7.97 14.13 -19.00
N ALA A 84 -7.06 13.20 -19.30
CA ALA A 84 -5.75 13.48 -19.89
C ALA A 84 -5.73 13.38 -21.42
N GLY A 85 -6.90 13.17 -22.07
CA GLY A 85 -6.99 12.94 -23.51
C GLY A 85 -6.49 11.57 -23.96
N GLN A 86 -6.40 10.60 -23.05
CA GLN A 86 -5.88 9.25 -23.27
C GLN A 86 -6.98 8.18 -23.08
N SER A 87 -6.68 6.94 -23.45
CA SER A 87 -7.56 5.78 -23.20
C SER A 87 -6.96 4.81 -22.19
N CYS A 88 -7.81 4.11 -21.44
CA CYS A 88 -7.36 3.09 -20.50
C CYS A 88 -6.83 1.85 -21.24
N VAL A 89 -5.67 1.34 -20.82
CA VAL A 89 -4.97 0.21 -21.45
C VAL A 89 -5.09 -1.03 -20.55
N ALA A 90 -6.23 -1.72 -20.63
CA ALA A 90 -6.56 -2.85 -19.76
C ALA A 90 -5.48 -3.94 -19.68
N SER A 91 -4.78 -4.22 -20.79
CA SER A 91 -3.72 -5.24 -20.85
C SER A 91 -2.53 -4.95 -19.93
N LYS A 92 -2.36 -3.70 -19.45
CA LYS A 92 -1.25 -3.28 -18.59
C LYS A 92 -1.56 -3.41 -17.11
N PHE A 93 -2.82 -3.68 -16.73
CA PHE A 93 -3.18 -3.89 -15.33
C PHE A 93 -2.40 -5.05 -14.69
N THR A 94 -2.09 -6.12 -15.43
CA THR A 94 -1.30 -7.25 -14.91
C THR A 94 0.11 -6.86 -14.49
N LEU A 95 0.67 -5.78 -15.05
CA LEU A 95 1.99 -5.26 -14.70
C LEU A 95 1.93 -4.31 -13.51
N ILE A 96 0.89 -3.47 -13.43
CA ILE A 96 0.75 -2.46 -12.37
C ILE A 96 0.01 -2.96 -11.13
N ASN A 97 -0.61 -4.14 -11.21
CA ASN A 97 -1.21 -4.86 -10.09
C ASN A 97 -0.13 -5.63 -9.30
N ASP A 98 0.92 -4.91 -8.93
CA ASP A 98 2.03 -5.37 -8.12
C ASP A 98 2.30 -4.33 -7.03
N CYS A 99 2.51 -4.79 -5.80
CA CYS A 99 2.70 -3.89 -4.67
C CYS A 99 3.94 -2.99 -4.84
N GLY A 100 5.04 -3.53 -5.36
CA GLY A 100 6.26 -2.76 -5.59
C GLY A 100 6.04 -1.65 -6.62
N VAL A 101 5.26 -1.92 -7.67
CA VAL A 101 4.86 -0.89 -8.64
C VAL A 101 3.91 0.12 -8.02
N MET A 102 2.89 -0.32 -7.28
CA MET A 102 1.92 0.59 -6.62
C MET A 102 2.61 1.56 -5.67
N GLN A 103 3.59 1.10 -4.89
CA GLN A 103 4.36 1.92 -3.96
C GLN A 103 5.21 3.02 -4.63
N LYS A 104 5.45 2.94 -5.94
CA LYS A 104 6.10 4.02 -6.71
C LYS A 104 5.17 5.22 -6.92
N TYR A 105 3.86 5.01 -6.89
CA TYR A 105 2.84 6.02 -7.22
C TYR A 105 1.91 6.35 -6.06
N MET A 106 1.80 5.47 -5.07
CA MET A 106 0.89 5.53 -3.93
C MET A 106 1.67 5.40 -2.62
N LYS A 107 1.10 5.87 -1.51
CA LYS A 107 1.78 5.79 -0.20
C LYS A 107 1.73 4.37 0.33
N CYS A 108 0.60 3.70 0.14
CA CYS A 108 0.32 2.35 0.61
C CYS A 108 0.50 2.13 2.12
N ARG A 109 0.76 3.17 2.94
CA ARG A 109 1.07 3.14 4.40
C ARG A 109 1.72 1.83 4.89
N GLY A 110 2.70 1.29 4.16
CA GLY A 110 3.38 0.02 4.47
C GLY A 110 2.55 -1.27 4.36
N SER A 111 1.30 -1.21 3.89
CA SER A 111 0.36 -2.33 3.79
C SER A 111 -0.10 -2.56 2.34
N CYS A 112 0.18 -3.75 1.81
CA CYS A 112 -0.36 -4.24 0.54
C CYS A 112 -1.16 -5.51 0.77
N LEU A 113 -2.46 -5.47 0.43
CA LEU A 113 -3.40 -6.53 0.74
C LEU A 113 -3.96 -7.12 -0.54
N ALA A 114 -3.92 -8.45 -0.63
CA ALA A 114 -4.65 -9.17 -1.66
C ALA A 114 -6.16 -9.03 -1.41
N SER A 115 -6.89 -8.58 -2.41
CA SER A 115 -8.33 -8.40 -2.32
C SER A 115 -9.03 -8.84 -3.61
N ILE A 116 -10.35 -8.69 -3.62
CA ILE A 116 -11.24 -8.98 -4.75
C ILE A 116 -12.07 -7.72 -4.99
N GLY A 117 -11.88 -7.09 -6.14
CA GLY A 117 -12.61 -5.89 -6.54
C GLY A 117 -12.24 -5.46 -7.95
N ALA A 118 -13.20 -4.94 -8.70
CA ALA A 118 -13.00 -4.44 -10.07
C ALA A 118 -12.24 -3.09 -10.09
N ASP A 119 -12.21 -2.39 -8.96
CA ASP A 119 -11.50 -1.14 -8.74
C ASP A 119 -9.98 -1.33 -8.54
N GLN A 120 -9.53 -2.56 -8.28
CA GLN A 120 -8.11 -2.85 -8.04
C GLN A 120 -7.32 -2.85 -9.36
N PRO A 121 -6.02 -2.46 -9.35
CA PRO A 121 -5.23 -2.00 -8.21
C PRO A 121 -5.59 -0.58 -7.72
N ALA A 122 -5.68 -0.40 -6.41
CA ALA A 122 -6.07 0.88 -5.81
C ALA A 122 -5.52 1.10 -4.40
N GLU A 123 -5.42 2.36 -3.98
CA GLU A 123 -5.16 2.74 -2.59
C GLU A 123 -6.49 3.08 -1.90
N VAL A 124 -6.70 2.56 -0.69
CA VAL A 124 -7.88 2.90 0.12
C VAL A 124 -7.75 4.32 0.63
N ALA A 125 -8.76 5.14 0.43
CA ALA A 125 -8.78 6.53 0.88
C ALA A 125 -8.62 6.64 2.40
N ASP A 126 -7.93 7.68 2.86
CA ASP A 126 -7.62 7.90 4.28
C ASP A 126 -8.88 8.11 5.14
N ASP A 127 -9.99 8.56 4.53
CA ASP A 127 -11.28 8.81 5.17
C ASP A 127 -12.23 7.60 5.16
N ALA A 128 -11.79 6.47 4.58
CA ALA A 128 -12.60 5.25 4.54
C ALA A 128 -12.86 4.69 5.95
N PRO A 129 -13.93 3.90 6.14
CA PRO A 129 -14.15 3.16 7.38
C PRO A 129 -12.93 2.32 7.77
N ARG A 130 -12.60 2.26 9.06
CA ARG A 130 -11.44 1.52 9.58
C ARG A 130 -11.42 0.04 9.16
N SER A 131 -12.60 -0.56 8.99
CA SER A 131 -12.75 -1.95 8.53
C SER A 131 -12.25 -2.19 7.10
N LEU A 132 -12.05 -1.13 6.30
CA LEU A 132 -11.56 -1.21 4.93
C LEU A 132 -10.05 -1.00 4.80
N ASN A 133 -9.32 -0.84 5.90
CA ASN A 133 -7.87 -0.58 5.94
C ASN A 133 -7.47 0.74 5.22
N PRO A 134 -7.88 1.91 5.74
CA PRO A 134 -7.50 3.21 5.16
C PRO A 134 -5.99 3.36 4.93
N GLY A 135 -5.61 3.83 3.75
CA GLY A 135 -4.22 4.01 3.32
C GLY A 135 -3.51 2.73 2.86
N ALA A 136 -4.14 1.55 2.91
CA ALA A 136 -3.57 0.33 2.36
C ALA A 136 -3.72 0.28 0.83
N CYS A 137 -2.75 -0.34 0.15
CA CYS A 137 -2.87 -0.67 -1.26
C CYS A 137 -3.51 -2.05 -1.45
N LEU A 138 -4.44 -2.15 -2.39
CA LEU A 138 -5.19 -3.35 -2.71
C LEU A 138 -4.82 -3.81 -4.12
N TYR A 139 -4.41 -5.07 -4.25
CA TYR A 139 -4.18 -5.73 -5.53
C TYR A 139 -5.08 -6.97 -5.65
N THR A 140 -5.53 -7.28 -6.86
CA THR A 140 -6.36 -8.45 -7.10
C THR A 140 -5.50 -9.68 -7.35
N ARG A 141 -5.94 -10.85 -6.84
CA ARG A 141 -5.37 -12.16 -7.23
C ARG A 141 -6.04 -12.78 -8.44
N ARG A 142 -7.10 -12.15 -8.97
CA ARG A 142 -7.86 -12.66 -10.11
C ARG A 142 -7.69 -11.68 -11.29
N PRO A 143 -6.77 -11.97 -12.23
CA PRO A 143 -6.53 -11.10 -13.40
C PRO A 143 -7.79 -10.84 -14.22
N SER A 144 -8.76 -11.75 -14.22
CA SER A 144 -10.05 -11.59 -14.92
C SER A 144 -10.95 -10.47 -14.38
N MET A 145 -10.68 -9.92 -13.19
CA MET A 145 -11.42 -8.78 -12.64
C MET A 145 -10.78 -7.42 -12.93
N LEU A 146 -9.59 -7.40 -13.55
CA LEU A 146 -8.94 -6.16 -13.95
C LEU A 146 -9.76 -5.49 -15.05
N SER A 147 -10.20 -4.26 -14.81
CA SER A 147 -11.16 -3.57 -15.68
C SER A 147 -10.92 -2.05 -15.69
N CYS A 148 -11.27 -1.39 -16.79
CA CYS A 148 -11.12 0.07 -16.91
C CYS A 148 -12.29 0.83 -16.28
N ASP A 149 -13.48 0.26 -16.32
CA ASP A 149 -14.74 0.83 -15.86
C ASP A 149 -14.99 0.65 -14.35
N GLY A 150 -14.30 -0.32 -13.72
CA GLY A 150 -14.39 -0.54 -12.29
C GLY A 150 -14.10 0.72 -11.46
N SER A 151 -14.87 0.92 -10.38
CA SER A 151 -14.69 2.02 -9.45
C SER A 151 -15.20 1.64 -8.07
N HIS A 152 -14.72 2.33 -7.03
CA HIS A 152 -15.21 2.13 -5.69
C HIS A 152 -15.10 3.42 -4.87
N GLN A 153 -16.16 3.75 -4.12
CA GLN A 153 -16.28 5.04 -3.42
C GLN A 153 -15.21 5.31 -2.35
N HIS A 154 -14.47 4.28 -1.93
CA HIS A 154 -13.43 4.38 -0.90
C HIS A 154 -12.02 4.11 -1.41
N THR A 155 -11.82 4.01 -2.73
CA THR A 155 -10.49 3.73 -3.28
C THR A 155 -10.14 4.70 -4.39
N ARG A 156 -8.83 4.87 -4.56
CA ARG A 156 -8.19 5.66 -5.62
C ARG A 156 -7.43 4.71 -6.51
N ARG A 157 -7.85 4.59 -7.77
CA ARG A 157 -7.30 3.58 -8.69
C ARG A 157 -5.94 3.98 -9.26
N LEU A 158 -5.08 3.00 -9.51
CA LEU A 158 -3.88 3.16 -10.32
C LEU A 158 -4.22 2.77 -11.77
N CYS A 159 -4.09 3.72 -12.69
CA CYS A 159 -4.62 3.60 -14.04
C CYS A 159 -3.52 3.64 -15.10
N PRO A 160 -3.47 2.67 -16.01
CA PRO A 160 -2.57 2.69 -17.16
C PRO A 160 -3.25 3.38 -18.34
N CYS A 161 -2.77 4.57 -18.70
CA CYS A 161 -3.33 5.40 -19.78
C CYS A 161 -2.36 5.50 -20.96
N ALA A 162 -2.87 5.53 -22.19
CA ALA A 162 -2.09 5.84 -23.40
C ALA A 162 -2.90 6.69 -24.36
#